data_AF-A0A399ZYN4-F1
#
_entry.id   AF-A0A399ZYN4-F1
#
_cell.length_a   1.000
_cell.length_b   1.000
_cell.length_c   1.000
_cell.angle_alpha   90.00
_cell.angle_beta   90.00
_cell.angle_gamma   90.00
#
_symmetry.space_group_name_H-M   'P 1'
#
loop_
_entity.id
_entity.type
_entity.pdbx_description
1 polymer ?
#
loop_
_entity_poly.entity_id
_entity_poly.type
_entity_poly.pdbx_seq_one_letter_code
_entity_poly.pdbx_strand_id
1 'polypeptide(L)'
;MQTHLLALYTHDGDNWFELAHIELADSDDPENPAVAPGYVGDGDVTQVAIEPTHIWIQLEGGVGAHSGVYGLFSYDGATFALQVPGFSSSPGVGRLADLNEDGIQEVLLDATDYYVFCYACGVRRVDYAVWRWDGAQMTPVTLEPLPADAPSELQSINEQALELVAAGLWKDALATVEEALTLSVSDPSGTFTWNSAVIRLNAEAKRDAIADSAYPLLAHIFFGDFDAAVELIRDEAWADGAFSPDSPLIVGTVAEGWEEALAEWIINTVEPALAYDPDLAAAHFLRGWATYVQTQDEAAALPDVQRAAELAPDDEFYTKSVEFLEG
;
A
#
# COMPACT_ATOMS: atom_id res chain seq x y z
N MET A 1 25.72 -15.80 8.49
CA MET A 1 24.34 -15.73 9.01
C MET A 1 24.22 -16.75 10.13
N GLN A 2 23.44 -16.43 11.17
CA GLN A 2 23.07 -17.42 12.17
C GLN A 2 21.83 -18.14 11.67
N THR A 3 21.85 -19.47 11.74
CA THR A 3 20.66 -20.29 11.50
C THR A 3 19.82 -20.31 12.77
N HIS A 4 18.53 -20.08 12.66
CA HIS A 4 17.59 -20.21 13.77
C HIS A 4 16.74 -21.48 13.62
N LEU A 5 16.20 -21.95 14.74
CA LEU A 5 15.33 -23.13 14.79
C LEU A 5 14.04 -22.74 15.51
N LEU A 6 12.90 -22.96 14.86
CA LEU A 6 11.60 -22.88 15.50
C LEU A 6 11.15 -24.29 15.88
N ALA A 7 10.90 -24.53 17.17
CA ALA A 7 10.54 -25.86 17.67
C ALA A 7 9.32 -25.79 18.59
N LEU A 8 8.42 -26.76 18.43
CA LEU A 8 7.24 -26.96 19.26
C LEU A 8 7.53 -28.05 20.30
N TYR A 9 7.23 -27.75 21.55
CA TYR A 9 7.36 -28.70 22.65
C TYR A 9 6.03 -28.88 23.37
N THR A 10 5.77 -30.10 23.81
CA THR A 10 4.72 -30.41 24.79
C THR A 10 5.35 -30.75 26.14
N HIS A 11 4.57 -30.60 27.20
CA HIS A 11 4.98 -30.91 28.56
C HIS A 11 4.10 -32.03 29.12
N ASP A 12 4.73 -33.13 29.56
CA ASP A 12 4.07 -34.23 30.24
C ASP A 12 4.81 -34.56 31.54
N GLY A 13 4.13 -34.31 32.68
CA GLY A 13 4.71 -34.46 34.01
C GLY A 13 5.79 -33.42 34.29
N ASP A 14 7.04 -33.85 34.36
CA ASP A 14 8.24 -33.00 34.55
C ASP A 14 9.12 -32.95 33.29
N ASN A 15 8.66 -33.54 32.17
CA ASN A 15 9.46 -33.70 30.97
C ASN A 15 8.91 -32.87 29.82
N TRP A 16 9.81 -32.28 29.05
CA TRP A 16 9.51 -31.62 27.78
C TRP A 16 9.84 -32.58 26.63
N PHE A 17 8.91 -32.70 25.69
CA PHE A 17 9.05 -33.51 24.49
C PHE A 17 8.87 -32.63 23.27
N GLU A 18 9.81 -32.72 22.34
CA GLU A 18 9.69 -32.05 21.05
C GLU A 18 8.59 -32.71 20.22
N LEU A 19 7.69 -31.92 19.67
CA LEU A 19 6.63 -32.36 18.76
C LEU A 19 7.09 -32.25 17.31
N ALA A 20 7.69 -31.11 16.96
CA ALA A 20 8.17 -30.79 15.62
C ALA A 20 9.13 -29.60 15.66
N HIS A 21 9.92 -29.41 14.60
CA HIS A 21 10.71 -28.21 14.37
C HIS A 21 10.82 -27.87 12.89
N ILE A 22 11.13 -26.61 12.61
CA ILE A 22 11.50 -26.09 11.29
C ILE A 22 12.78 -25.26 11.44
N GLU A 23 13.76 -25.51 10.56
CA GLU A 23 14.94 -24.67 10.41
C GLU A 23 14.57 -23.38 9.66
N LEU A 24 14.96 -22.24 10.22
CA LEU A 24 14.76 -20.92 9.66
C LEU A 24 16.04 -20.50 8.94
N ALA A 25 16.19 -20.98 7.71
CA ALA A 25 17.36 -20.75 6.87
C ALA A 25 16.93 -20.23 5.49
N ASP A 26 17.82 -19.46 4.85
CA ASP A 26 17.61 -19.01 3.47
C ASP A 26 17.34 -20.21 2.55
N SER A 27 16.40 -20.03 1.64
CA SER A 27 16.00 -21.00 0.64
C SER A 27 16.17 -20.37 -0.74
N ASP A 28 16.91 -21.05 -1.61
CA ASP A 28 16.97 -20.72 -3.04
C ASP A 28 15.75 -21.26 -3.80
N ASP A 29 14.83 -21.95 -3.12
CA ASP A 29 13.62 -22.52 -3.71
C ASP A 29 12.50 -21.46 -3.77
N PRO A 30 12.14 -20.98 -4.97
CA PRO A 30 11.05 -20.01 -5.11
C PRO A 30 9.67 -20.57 -4.74
N GLU A 31 9.49 -21.90 -4.71
CA GLU A 31 8.25 -22.55 -4.26
C GLU A 31 8.20 -22.71 -2.73
N ASN A 32 9.33 -22.52 -2.05
CA ASN A 32 9.43 -22.53 -0.59
C ASN A 32 10.19 -21.29 -0.10
N PRO A 33 9.54 -20.11 -0.16
CA PRO A 33 10.13 -18.86 0.32
C PRO A 33 10.51 -18.99 1.80
N ALA A 34 11.79 -18.75 2.10
CA ALA A 34 12.32 -18.88 3.44
C ALA A 34 11.93 -17.70 4.34
N VAL A 35 11.68 -18.01 5.62
CA VAL A 35 11.73 -17.05 6.72
C VAL A 35 13.09 -17.21 7.38
N ALA A 36 14.02 -16.33 7.06
CA ALA A 36 15.42 -16.41 7.50
C ALA A 36 15.85 -15.15 8.28
N PRO A 37 15.41 -15.02 9.55
CA PRO A 37 15.76 -13.85 10.35
C PRO A 37 17.27 -13.82 10.63
N GLY A 38 17.88 -12.64 10.57
CA GLY A 38 19.23 -12.42 11.07
C GLY A 38 19.29 -12.49 12.61
N TYR A 39 18.22 -12.07 13.27
CA TYR A 39 18.02 -12.18 14.71
C TYR A 39 16.53 -12.34 15.06
N VAL A 40 16.27 -12.97 16.19
CA VAL A 40 14.95 -13.13 16.82
C VAL A 40 15.08 -12.67 18.27
N GLY A 41 14.25 -11.72 18.68
CA GLY A 41 14.21 -11.12 20.01
C GLY A 41 13.22 -11.78 20.96
N ASP A 42 13.20 -11.29 22.20
CA ASP A 42 12.20 -11.69 23.18
C ASP A 42 10.81 -11.18 22.76
N GLY A 43 9.85 -12.10 22.63
CA GLY A 43 8.48 -11.77 22.21
C GLY A 43 8.23 -11.84 20.70
N ASP A 44 9.27 -12.06 19.90
CA ASP A 44 9.17 -12.16 18.44
C ASP A 44 8.56 -13.51 17.97
N VAL A 45 8.41 -14.47 18.89
CA VAL A 45 7.73 -15.75 18.64
C VAL A 45 6.54 -15.87 19.58
N THR A 46 5.34 -15.96 18.99
CA THR A 46 4.09 -16.01 19.75
C THR A 46 3.16 -17.09 19.21
N GLN A 47 2.55 -17.85 20.10
CA GLN A 47 1.41 -18.68 19.73
C GLN A 47 0.18 -17.78 19.53
N VAL A 48 -0.49 -17.97 18.40
CA VAL A 48 -1.66 -17.19 17.98
C VAL A 48 -2.86 -18.11 17.74
N ALA A 49 -4.03 -17.53 17.48
CA ALA A 49 -5.24 -18.27 17.18
C ALA A 49 -5.79 -17.81 15.82
N ILE A 50 -5.84 -18.72 14.85
CA ILE A 50 -6.53 -18.54 13.57
C ILE A 50 -7.78 -19.41 13.56
N GLU A 51 -7.59 -20.70 13.81
CA GLU A 51 -8.65 -21.69 13.97
C GLU A 51 -8.21 -22.77 14.98
N PRO A 52 -9.13 -23.58 15.54
CA PRO A 52 -8.84 -24.42 16.70
C PRO A 52 -8.22 -25.80 16.40
N THR A 53 -8.13 -26.23 15.14
CA THR A 53 -7.62 -27.57 14.77
C THR A 53 -6.10 -27.62 14.63
N HIS A 54 -5.43 -26.49 14.48
CA HIS A 54 -3.98 -26.39 14.44
C HIS A 54 -3.43 -25.57 15.62
N ILE A 55 -2.16 -25.81 15.95
CA ILE A 55 -1.35 -24.87 16.72
C ILE A 55 -0.74 -23.87 15.74
N TRP A 56 -0.98 -22.58 15.97
CA TRP A 56 -0.49 -21.50 15.12
C TRP A 56 0.61 -20.71 15.82
N ILE A 57 1.73 -20.50 15.13
CA ILE A 57 2.86 -19.71 15.62
C ILE A 57 3.13 -18.57 14.66
N GLN A 58 3.07 -17.34 15.16
CA GLN A 58 3.61 -16.17 14.49
C GLN A 58 5.07 -15.99 14.91
N LEU A 59 5.92 -15.70 13.93
CA LEU A 59 7.30 -15.28 14.10
C LEU A 59 7.54 -13.97 13.36
N GLU A 60 8.15 -13.01 14.04
CA GLU A 60 8.79 -11.87 13.43
C GLU A 60 10.30 -11.94 13.67
N GLY A 61 11.08 -11.28 12.84
CA GLY A 61 12.51 -11.20 13.06
C GLY A 61 13.15 -10.15 12.18
N GLY A 62 14.34 -9.68 12.58
CA GLY A 62 15.04 -8.64 11.82
C GLY A 62 16.01 -9.23 10.80
N VAL A 63 16.13 -8.55 9.66
CA VAL A 63 17.10 -8.86 8.61
C VAL A 63 17.92 -7.60 8.32
N GLY A 64 19.23 -7.69 8.51
CA GLY A 64 20.11 -6.54 8.38
C GLY A 64 19.79 -5.46 9.44
N ALA A 65 19.98 -4.19 9.08
CA ALA A 65 19.81 -3.07 9.99
C ALA A 65 18.37 -2.52 10.04
N HIS A 66 17.60 -2.71 8.97
CA HIS A 66 16.33 -2.01 8.77
C HIS A 66 15.20 -2.91 8.29
N SER A 67 15.47 -4.09 7.75
CA SER A 67 14.43 -4.97 7.21
C SER A 67 13.94 -5.97 8.25
N GLY A 68 12.80 -6.58 7.98
CA GLY A 68 12.30 -7.68 8.78
C GLY A 68 11.76 -8.81 7.93
N VAL A 69 11.47 -9.92 8.60
CA VAL A 69 10.74 -11.06 8.06
C VAL A 69 9.58 -11.40 8.98
N TYR A 70 8.57 -12.03 8.40
CA TYR A 70 7.41 -12.58 9.08
C TYR A 70 7.22 -14.03 8.65
N GLY A 71 6.79 -14.88 9.58
CA GLY A 71 6.34 -16.23 9.30
C GLY A 71 5.12 -16.59 10.13
N LEU A 72 4.02 -16.98 9.48
CA LEU A 72 2.95 -17.73 10.14
C LEU A 72 3.16 -19.22 9.89
N PHE A 73 3.21 -20.00 10.96
CA PHE A 73 3.39 -21.45 10.91
C PHE A 73 2.17 -22.15 11.53
N SER A 74 1.83 -23.33 11.01
CA SER A 74 0.77 -24.19 11.57
C SER A 74 1.27 -25.60 11.84
N TYR A 75 0.74 -26.21 12.90
CA TYR A 75 0.94 -27.62 13.22
C TYR A 75 -0.40 -28.34 13.37
N ASP A 76 -0.65 -29.32 12.51
CA ASP A 76 -1.91 -30.09 12.44
C ASP A 76 -1.93 -31.35 13.34
N GLY A 77 -0.89 -31.53 14.17
CA GLY A 77 -0.66 -32.75 14.95
C GLY A 77 0.29 -33.76 14.30
N ALA A 78 0.72 -33.53 13.05
CA ALA A 78 1.66 -34.36 12.31
C ALA A 78 2.72 -33.54 11.56
N THR A 79 2.31 -32.47 10.88
CA THR A 79 3.13 -31.63 10.00
C THR A 79 3.24 -30.25 10.61
N PHE A 80 4.47 -29.75 10.79
CA PHE A 80 4.72 -28.34 11.10
C PHE A 80 5.16 -27.66 9.81
N ALA A 81 4.41 -26.65 9.37
CA ALA A 81 4.58 -26.04 8.05
C ALA A 81 4.50 -24.51 8.12
N LEU A 82 5.30 -23.86 7.28
CA LEU A 82 5.15 -22.43 6.98
C LEU A 82 3.90 -22.23 6.12
N GLN A 83 3.05 -21.30 6.53
CA GLN A 83 1.78 -20.97 5.88
C GLN A 83 1.84 -19.63 5.18
N VAL A 84 2.44 -18.61 5.82
CA VAL A 84 2.58 -17.27 5.23
C VAL A 84 3.98 -16.74 5.49
N PRO A 85 4.83 -16.61 4.45
CA PRO A 85 6.07 -15.85 4.52
C PRO A 85 5.79 -14.35 4.34
N GLY A 86 6.61 -13.50 4.95
CA GLY A 86 6.59 -12.06 4.70
C GLY A 86 7.98 -11.46 4.80
N PHE A 87 8.19 -10.40 4.03
CA PHE A 87 9.38 -9.56 4.10
C PHE A 87 8.97 -8.11 3.91
N SER A 88 9.55 -7.22 4.70
CA SER A 88 9.42 -5.77 4.51
C SER A 88 10.79 -5.14 4.66
N SER A 89 10.99 -4.04 3.93
CA SER A 89 12.20 -3.23 4.03
C SER A 89 12.26 -2.39 5.32
N SER A 90 11.23 -2.51 6.17
CA SER A 90 11.12 -2.00 7.54
C SER A 90 10.78 -3.14 8.53
N PRO A 91 11.05 -3.01 9.85
CA PRO A 91 10.53 -3.95 10.85
C PRO A 91 9.01 -3.82 11.02
N GLY A 92 8.39 -4.78 11.72
CA GLY A 92 6.93 -4.84 11.89
C GLY A 92 6.23 -5.41 10.66
N VAL A 93 6.76 -6.49 10.12
CA VAL A 93 6.44 -7.00 8.77
C VAL A 93 5.04 -7.55 8.67
N GLY A 94 4.50 -8.12 9.75
CA GLY A 94 3.18 -8.70 9.71
C GLY A 94 2.45 -8.56 11.03
N ARG A 95 1.11 -8.58 10.96
CA ARG A 95 0.25 -8.62 12.13
C ARG A 95 -1.02 -9.41 11.84
N LEU A 96 -1.69 -9.82 12.91
CA LEU A 96 -3.02 -10.41 12.82
C LEU A 96 -4.10 -9.35 13.05
N ALA A 97 -5.16 -9.40 12.25
CA ALA A 97 -6.37 -8.62 12.46
C ALA A 97 -7.58 -9.34 11.85
N ASP A 98 -8.74 -9.22 12.48
CA ASP A 98 -10.03 -9.64 11.91
C ASP A 98 -10.58 -8.49 11.06
N LEU A 99 -10.46 -8.60 9.73
CA LEU A 99 -10.77 -7.54 8.78
C LEU A 99 -12.22 -7.51 8.34
N ASN A 100 -12.91 -8.66 8.38
CA ASN A 100 -14.29 -8.81 7.95
C ASN A 100 -15.27 -9.01 9.12
N GLU A 101 -14.78 -8.97 10.37
CA GLU A 101 -15.52 -9.13 11.62
C GLU A 101 -16.19 -10.51 11.78
N ASP A 102 -15.61 -11.56 11.18
CA ASP A 102 -16.14 -12.93 11.27
C ASP A 102 -15.57 -13.74 12.46
N GLY A 103 -14.62 -13.15 13.20
CA GLY A 103 -13.96 -13.74 14.36
C GLY A 103 -12.71 -14.57 14.03
N ILE A 104 -12.37 -14.74 12.75
CA ILE A 104 -11.11 -15.33 12.30
C ILE A 104 -10.11 -14.18 12.08
N GLN A 105 -8.83 -14.45 12.36
CA GLN A 105 -7.77 -13.46 12.16
C GLN A 105 -7.12 -13.67 10.79
N GLU A 106 -6.94 -12.59 10.04
CA GLU A 106 -6.14 -12.53 8.83
C GLU A 106 -4.71 -12.12 9.13
N VAL A 107 -3.78 -12.54 8.26
CA VAL A 107 -2.43 -12.01 8.25
C VAL A 107 -2.39 -10.78 7.35
N LEU A 108 -2.01 -9.65 7.92
CA LEU A 108 -1.68 -8.44 7.19
C LEU A 108 -0.16 -8.35 7.09
N LEU A 109 0.37 -8.33 5.89
CA LEU A 109 1.79 -8.11 5.61
C LEU A 109 2.01 -6.68 5.14
N ASP A 110 2.98 -6.01 5.74
CA ASP A 110 3.44 -4.70 5.31
C ASP A 110 4.13 -4.80 3.94
N ALA A 111 3.46 -4.29 2.91
CA ALA A 111 3.94 -4.21 1.54
C ALA A 111 4.39 -2.78 1.18
N THR A 112 4.55 -1.92 2.18
CA THR A 112 4.93 -0.51 2.00
C THR A 112 6.29 -0.38 1.32
N ASP A 113 6.36 0.50 0.32
CA ASP A 113 7.65 0.96 -0.21
C ASP A 113 8.21 2.07 0.69
N TYR A 114 9.26 1.74 1.43
CA TYR A 114 9.99 2.69 2.30
C TYR A 114 11.11 3.45 1.57
N TYR A 115 11.38 3.12 0.31
CA TYR A 115 12.49 3.66 -0.48
C TYR A 115 11.98 4.53 -1.63
N VAL A 116 10.89 5.28 -1.42
CA VAL A 116 10.40 6.30 -2.36
C VAL A 116 11.52 7.27 -2.76
N PHE A 117 12.24 7.79 -1.75
CA PHE A 117 13.53 8.47 -1.93
C PHE A 117 14.64 7.69 -1.22
N CYS A 118 14.53 7.59 0.10
CA CYS A 118 15.41 6.80 0.93
C CYS A 118 14.67 6.34 2.18
N TYR A 119 15.10 5.22 2.77
CA TYR A 119 14.49 4.67 3.99
C TYR A 119 14.33 5.70 5.13
N ALA A 120 15.34 6.56 5.32
CA ALA A 120 15.36 7.57 6.38
C ALA A 120 14.65 8.88 5.99
N CYS A 121 14.21 9.02 4.74
CA CYS A 121 13.63 10.26 4.21
C CYS A 121 12.19 10.47 4.68
N GLY A 122 11.54 9.45 5.24
CA GLY A 122 10.19 9.58 5.81
C GLY A 122 9.07 9.72 4.77
N VAL A 123 9.35 9.37 3.51
CA VAL A 123 8.36 9.34 2.42
C VAL A 123 8.13 7.88 2.05
N ARG A 124 6.86 7.45 2.02
CA ARG A 124 6.49 6.04 1.87
C ARG A 124 5.29 5.90 0.95
N ARG A 125 5.28 4.84 0.14
CA ARG A 125 4.08 4.39 -0.56
C ARG A 125 3.48 3.23 0.22
N VAL A 126 2.60 3.56 1.17
CA VAL A 126 2.02 2.59 2.11
C VAL A 126 1.11 1.59 1.39
N ASP A 127 1.28 0.31 1.69
CA ASP A 127 0.49 -0.77 1.10
C ASP A 127 0.51 -2.01 2.03
N TYR A 128 -0.53 -2.83 1.95
CA TYR A 128 -0.70 -4.05 2.73
C TYR A 128 -1.22 -5.20 1.87
N ALA A 129 -0.56 -6.35 1.99
CA ALA A 129 -1.06 -7.61 1.47
C ALA A 129 -1.82 -8.37 2.57
N VAL A 130 -2.92 -9.03 2.20
CA VAL A 130 -3.78 -9.76 3.14
C VAL A 130 -3.79 -11.23 2.79
N TRP A 131 -3.69 -12.10 3.81
CA TRP A 131 -3.90 -13.53 3.69
C TRP A 131 -4.96 -13.99 4.66
N ARG A 132 -5.88 -14.84 4.19
CA ARG A 132 -6.98 -15.40 4.99
C ARG A 132 -6.93 -16.92 5.01
N TRP A 133 -7.47 -17.51 6.06
CA TRP A 133 -7.69 -18.96 6.13
C TRP A 133 -8.97 -19.33 5.39
N ASP A 134 -8.89 -20.21 4.38
CA ASP A 134 -10.06 -20.64 3.60
C ASP A 134 -10.77 -21.89 4.15
N GLY A 135 -10.33 -22.39 5.32
CA GLY A 135 -10.76 -23.66 5.91
C GLY A 135 -9.76 -24.79 5.72
N ALA A 136 -8.78 -24.66 4.81
CA ALA A 136 -7.79 -25.67 4.52
C ALA A 136 -6.36 -25.13 4.41
N GLN A 137 -6.17 -23.90 3.92
CA GLN A 137 -4.87 -23.25 3.77
C GLN A 137 -4.98 -21.73 3.89
N MET A 138 -3.84 -21.07 4.12
CA MET A 138 -3.75 -19.63 3.98
C MET A 138 -3.74 -19.26 2.49
N THR A 139 -4.60 -18.33 2.10
CA THR A 139 -4.75 -17.86 0.72
C THR A 139 -4.60 -16.34 0.67
N PRO A 140 -3.87 -15.79 -0.33
CA PRO A 140 -3.82 -14.35 -0.52
C PRO A 140 -5.21 -13.83 -0.91
N VAL A 141 -5.61 -12.70 -0.35
CA VAL A 141 -6.84 -12.00 -0.73
C VAL A 141 -6.51 -11.05 -1.87
N THR A 142 -7.05 -11.34 -3.04
CA THR A 142 -6.96 -10.49 -4.22
C THR A 142 -8.29 -9.80 -4.48
N LEU A 143 -8.22 -8.58 -5.01
CA LEU A 143 -9.40 -7.87 -5.46
C LEU A 143 -9.96 -8.52 -6.72
N GLU A 144 -11.23 -8.93 -6.69
CA GLU A 144 -11.83 -9.77 -7.75
C GLU A 144 -13.21 -9.29 -8.20
N PRO A 145 -13.60 -9.50 -9.47
CA PRO A 145 -14.98 -9.31 -9.90
C PRO A 145 -15.95 -10.20 -9.11
N LEU A 146 -17.19 -9.73 -8.92
CA LEU A 146 -18.22 -10.55 -8.29
C LEU A 146 -18.68 -11.70 -9.19
N PRO A 147 -19.20 -12.79 -8.61
CA PRO A 147 -19.89 -13.83 -9.37
C PRO A 147 -21.02 -13.27 -10.24
N ALA A 148 -21.23 -13.88 -11.42
CA ALA A 148 -22.19 -13.39 -12.41
C ALA A 148 -23.66 -13.37 -11.91
N ASP A 149 -23.97 -14.12 -10.85
CA ASP A 149 -25.28 -14.19 -10.20
C ASP A 149 -25.44 -13.21 -9.03
N ALA A 150 -24.42 -12.40 -8.72
CA ALA A 150 -24.52 -11.32 -7.74
C ALA A 150 -25.55 -10.25 -8.18
N PRO A 151 -26.13 -9.47 -7.25
CA PRO A 151 -27.04 -8.37 -7.61
C PRO A 151 -26.36 -7.37 -8.55
N SER A 152 -27.03 -6.95 -9.62
CA SER A 152 -26.45 -6.09 -10.66
C SER A 152 -25.94 -4.74 -10.11
N GLU A 153 -26.65 -4.19 -9.12
CA GLU A 153 -26.22 -2.97 -8.43
C GLU A 153 -24.87 -3.16 -7.72
N LEU A 154 -24.69 -4.29 -7.03
CA LEU A 154 -23.44 -4.62 -6.35
C LEU A 154 -22.31 -4.93 -7.35
N GLN A 155 -22.64 -5.55 -8.49
CA GLN A 155 -21.67 -5.78 -9.57
C GLN A 155 -21.10 -4.47 -10.10
N SER A 156 -21.96 -3.50 -10.44
CA SER A 156 -21.51 -2.20 -10.97
C SER A 156 -20.66 -1.41 -9.97
N ILE A 157 -21.06 -1.38 -8.69
CA ILE A 157 -20.30 -0.74 -7.63
C ILE A 157 -18.93 -1.41 -7.45
N ASN A 158 -18.90 -2.75 -7.41
CA ASN A 158 -17.66 -3.50 -7.25
C ASN A 158 -16.72 -3.24 -8.42
N GLU A 159 -17.22 -3.32 -9.66
CA GLU A 159 -16.45 -3.03 -10.87
C GLU A 159 -15.85 -1.62 -10.82
N GLN A 160 -16.65 -0.61 -10.48
CA GLN A 160 -16.17 0.75 -10.31
C GLN A 160 -15.06 0.85 -9.26
N ALA A 161 -15.23 0.23 -8.09
CA ALA A 161 -14.22 0.24 -7.03
C ALA A 161 -12.90 -0.42 -7.47
N LEU A 162 -12.98 -1.53 -8.22
CA LEU A 162 -11.80 -2.20 -8.79
C LEU A 162 -11.07 -1.32 -9.80
N GLU A 163 -11.81 -0.66 -10.69
CA GLU A 163 -11.23 0.24 -11.69
C GLU A 163 -10.56 1.45 -11.03
N LEU A 164 -11.18 2.05 -10.01
CA LEU A 164 -10.59 3.15 -9.23
C LEU A 164 -9.28 2.73 -8.54
N VAL A 165 -9.23 1.54 -7.94
CA VAL A 165 -7.99 1.01 -7.34
C VAL A 165 -6.91 0.81 -8.40
N ALA A 166 -7.25 0.21 -9.55
CA ALA A 166 -6.32 0.02 -10.66
C ALA A 166 -5.80 1.37 -11.22
N ALA A 167 -6.60 2.42 -11.12
CA ALA A 167 -6.24 3.78 -11.49
C ALA A 167 -5.44 4.55 -10.42
N GLY A 168 -5.23 3.95 -9.23
CA GLY A 168 -4.56 4.61 -8.10
C GLY A 168 -5.44 5.61 -7.33
N LEU A 169 -6.75 5.66 -7.62
CA LEU A 169 -7.73 6.57 -7.03
C LEU A 169 -8.31 5.97 -5.72
N TRP A 170 -7.43 5.74 -4.73
CA TRP A 170 -7.79 5.07 -3.48
C TRP A 170 -8.81 5.83 -2.64
N LYS A 171 -8.75 7.17 -2.64
CA LYS A 171 -9.74 8.04 -2.00
C LYS A 171 -11.15 7.79 -2.53
N ASP A 172 -11.30 7.71 -3.85
CA ASP A 172 -12.60 7.52 -4.49
C ASP A 172 -13.06 6.05 -4.38
N ALA A 173 -12.13 5.10 -4.46
CA ALA A 173 -12.44 3.69 -4.21
C ALA A 173 -12.99 3.47 -2.79
N LEU A 174 -12.38 4.13 -1.78
CA LEU A 174 -12.86 4.11 -0.40
C LEU A 174 -14.27 4.67 -0.28
N ALA A 175 -14.52 5.87 -0.83
CA ALA A 175 -15.85 6.48 -0.81
C ALA A 175 -16.89 5.56 -1.49
N THR A 176 -16.52 4.93 -2.61
CA THR A 176 -17.38 4.00 -3.36
C THR A 176 -17.80 2.79 -2.50
N VAL A 177 -16.85 2.14 -1.83
CA VAL A 177 -17.18 0.97 -0.99
C VAL A 177 -17.93 1.37 0.28
N GLU A 178 -17.63 2.53 0.87
CA GLU A 178 -18.34 3.04 2.04
C GLU A 178 -19.82 3.34 1.73
N GLU A 179 -20.09 3.99 0.59
CA GLU A 179 -21.48 4.24 0.14
C GLU A 179 -22.23 2.92 -0.07
N ALA A 180 -21.60 1.96 -0.73
CA ALA A 180 -22.18 0.66 -1.02
C ALA A 180 -22.55 -0.13 0.24
N LEU A 181 -21.72 -0.07 1.28
CA LEU A 181 -22.02 -0.71 2.57
C LEU A 181 -23.28 -0.15 3.23
N THR A 182 -23.70 1.09 2.89
CA THR A 182 -24.97 1.65 3.38
C THR A 182 -26.21 1.07 2.69
N LEU A 183 -26.06 0.51 1.48
CA LEU A 183 -27.17 -0.02 0.68
C LEU A 183 -27.73 -1.35 1.24
N SER A 184 -27.02 -2.01 2.15
CA SER A 184 -27.43 -3.28 2.77
C SER A 184 -27.81 -4.38 1.75
N VAL A 185 -27.10 -4.41 0.61
CA VAL A 185 -27.30 -5.42 -0.43
C VAL A 185 -26.66 -6.74 0.01
N SER A 186 -27.35 -7.86 -0.22
CA SER A 186 -26.81 -9.18 0.11
C SER A 186 -25.58 -9.49 -0.75
N ASP A 187 -24.52 -9.97 -0.10
CA ASP A 187 -23.35 -10.55 -0.73
C ASP A 187 -23.19 -12.02 -0.29
N PRO A 188 -23.93 -12.96 -0.89
CA PRO A 188 -23.84 -14.38 -0.51
C PRO A 188 -22.46 -14.99 -0.76
N SER A 189 -21.67 -14.39 -1.67
CA SER A 189 -20.33 -14.85 -2.03
C SER A 189 -19.27 -14.44 -1.01
N GLY A 190 -19.49 -13.34 -0.29
CA GLY A 190 -18.50 -12.67 0.52
C GLY A 190 -17.44 -11.91 -0.28
N THR A 191 -17.43 -11.98 -1.62
CA THR A 191 -16.41 -11.33 -2.46
C THR A 191 -16.44 -9.81 -2.31
N PHE A 192 -17.63 -9.20 -2.29
CA PHE A 192 -17.74 -7.76 -2.10
C PHE A 192 -17.26 -7.33 -0.72
N THR A 193 -17.60 -8.13 0.30
CA THR A 193 -17.15 -7.90 1.68
C THR A 193 -15.62 -7.89 1.77
N TRP A 194 -14.96 -8.85 1.12
CA TRP A 194 -13.49 -8.93 1.07
C TRP A 194 -12.85 -7.80 0.27
N ASN A 195 -13.38 -7.48 -0.91
CA ASN A 195 -12.90 -6.34 -1.69
C ASN A 195 -13.00 -5.04 -0.90
N SER A 196 -14.12 -4.82 -0.23
CA SER A 196 -14.35 -3.64 0.61
C SER A 196 -13.38 -3.58 1.80
N ALA A 197 -13.07 -4.72 2.43
CA ALA A 197 -12.12 -4.78 3.52
C ALA A 197 -10.69 -4.43 3.08
N VAL A 198 -10.22 -4.98 1.95
CA VAL A 198 -8.88 -4.71 1.40
C VAL A 198 -8.75 -3.26 0.91
N ILE A 199 -9.77 -2.74 0.23
CA ILE A 199 -9.81 -1.34 -0.23
C ILE A 199 -9.74 -0.40 0.96
N ARG A 200 -10.57 -0.63 1.98
CA ARG A 200 -10.59 0.19 3.20
C ARG A 200 -9.26 0.16 3.93
N LEU A 201 -8.69 -1.03 4.18
CA LEU A 201 -7.39 -1.18 4.82
C LEU A 201 -6.31 -0.32 4.14
N ASN A 202 -6.20 -0.41 2.82
CA ASN A 202 -5.15 0.27 2.08
C ASN A 202 -5.42 1.76 1.89
N ALA A 203 -6.65 2.14 1.58
CA ALA A 203 -7.01 3.54 1.41
C ALA A 203 -6.90 4.32 2.73
N GLU A 204 -7.38 3.76 3.85
CA GLU A 204 -7.24 4.39 5.16
C GLU A 204 -5.77 4.49 5.57
N ALA A 205 -4.96 3.45 5.35
CA ALA A 205 -3.54 3.51 5.66
C ALA A 205 -2.79 4.58 4.84
N LYS A 206 -3.13 4.74 3.56
CA LYS A 206 -2.58 5.81 2.70
C LYS A 206 -3.02 7.20 3.19
N ARG A 207 -4.30 7.36 3.53
CA ARG A 207 -4.85 8.60 4.09
C ARG A 207 -4.13 8.99 5.39
N ASP A 208 -3.99 8.04 6.31
CA ASP A 208 -3.41 8.30 7.63
C ASP A 208 -1.90 8.62 7.51
N ALA A 209 -1.20 8.01 6.56
CA ALA A 209 0.20 8.27 6.28
C ALA A 209 0.50 9.71 5.81
N ILE A 210 -0.50 10.47 5.35
CA ILE A 210 -0.34 11.88 4.97
C ILE A 210 0.14 12.71 6.16
N ALA A 211 -0.45 12.50 7.34
CA ALA A 211 -0.15 13.29 8.53
C ALA A 211 1.29 13.11 9.05
N ASP A 212 1.86 11.93 8.82
CA ASP A 212 3.19 11.56 9.29
C ASP A 212 4.27 11.65 8.18
N SER A 213 3.89 11.99 6.96
CA SER A 213 4.82 12.07 5.83
C SER A 213 5.76 13.26 5.94
N ALA A 214 7.05 13.02 5.74
CA ALA A 214 8.04 14.09 5.59
C ALA A 214 7.88 14.89 4.28
N TYR A 215 7.09 14.36 3.33
CA TYR A 215 6.78 15.01 2.06
C TYR A 215 5.31 14.78 1.70
N PRO A 216 4.38 15.60 2.25
CA PRO A 216 2.94 15.40 2.11
C PRO A 216 2.43 15.39 0.66
N LEU A 217 3.10 16.10 -0.25
CA LEU A 217 2.72 16.15 -1.67
C LEU A 217 2.65 14.74 -2.30
N LEU A 218 3.68 13.91 -2.12
CA LEU A 218 3.63 12.52 -2.62
C LEU A 218 2.63 11.65 -1.85
N ALA A 219 2.43 11.89 -0.55
CA ALA A 219 1.46 11.12 0.22
C ALA A 219 0.02 11.34 -0.26
N HIS A 220 -0.35 12.58 -0.59
CA HIS A 220 -1.64 12.90 -1.23
C HIS A 220 -1.78 12.22 -2.59
N ILE A 221 -0.73 12.27 -3.42
CA ILE A 221 -0.70 11.64 -4.74
C ILE A 221 -0.86 10.12 -4.64
N PHE A 222 -0.17 9.45 -3.71
CA PHE A 222 -0.32 8.01 -3.50
C PHE A 222 -1.69 7.58 -2.95
N PHE A 223 -2.39 8.48 -2.25
CA PHE A 223 -3.78 8.28 -1.83
C PHE A 223 -4.78 8.56 -2.98
N GLY A 224 -4.34 9.16 -4.08
CA GLY A 224 -5.20 9.59 -5.18
C GLY A 224 -5.92 10.92 -4.93
N ASP A 225 -5.51 11.70 -3.92
CA ASP A 225 -6.07 13.03 -3.64
C ASP A 225 -5.30 14.12 -4.39
N PHE A 226 -5.43 14.13 -5.72
CA PHE A 226 -4.67 15.03 -6.58
C PHE A 226 -5.01 16.51 -6.35
N ASP A 227 -6.27 16.82 -6.05
CA ASP A 227 -6.66 18.20 -5.72
C ASP A 227 -5.90 18.70 -4.48
N ALA A 228 -5.85 17.90 -3.40
CA ALA A 228 -5.10 18.27 -2.21
C ALA A 228 -3.58 18.39 -2.48
N ALA A 229 -3.03 17.55 -3.36
CA ALA A 229 -1.64 17.68 -3.78
C ALA A 229 -1.38 19.00 -4.55
N VAL A 230 -2.30 19.40 -5.43
CA VAL A 230 -2.22 20.69 -6.14
C VAL A 230 -2.34 21.86 -5.17
N GLU A 231 -3.21 21.78 -4.16
CA GLU A 231 -3.32 22.85 -3.15
C GLU A 231 -2.01 23.07 -2.39
N LEU A 232 -1.23 22.02 -2.11
CA LEU A 232 0.12 22.17 -1.53
C LEU A 232 1.07 22.91 -2.46
N ILE A 233 1.01 22.65 -3.77
CA ILE A 233 1.79 23.41 -4.76
C ILE A 233 1.32 24.86 -4.77
N ARG A 234 0.00 25.10 -4.77
CA ARG A 234 -0.61 26.42 -4.80
C ARG A 234 -0.15 27.30 -3.62
N ASP A 235 -0.14 26.74 -2.42
CA ASP A 235 0.21 27.44 -1.18
C ASP A 235 1.69 27.88 -1.16
N GLU A 236 2.59 27.03 -1.66
CA GLU A 236 4.03 27.28 -1.63
C GLU A 236 4.54 28.08 -2.85
N ALA A 237 3.84 27.99 -3.99
CA ALA A 237 4.35 28.48 -5.27
C ALA A 237 3.85 29.87 -5.70
N TRP A 238 2.97 30.52 -4.92
CA TRP A 238 2.32 31.76 -5.38
C TRP A 238 3.30 32.95 -5.55
N ALA A 239 4.46 32.95 -4.88
CA ALA A 239 5.39 34.09 -4.94
C ALA A 239 6.34 34.06 -6.16
N ASP A 240 6.81 32.87 -6.57
CA ASP A 240 7.90 32.70 -7.56
C ASP A 240 7.54 31.79 -8.75
N GLY A 241 6.33 31.22 -8.78
CA GLY A 241 5.86 30.27 -9.79
C GLY A 241 6.16 28.81 -9.42
N ALA A 242 5.23 27.89 -9.67
CA ALA A 242 5.40 26.46 -9.36
C ALA A 242 6.52 25.80 -10.18
N PHE A 243 6.86 26.42 -11.31
CA PHE A 243 7.81 25.97 -12.31
C PHE A 243 9.14 26.73 -12.15
N SER A 244 9.80 26.50 -11.02
CA SER A 244 11.12 27.08 -10.71
C SER A 244 12.06 25.99 -10.22
N PRO A 245 13.34 25.96 -10.65
CA PRO A 245 14.33 25.01 -10.14
C PRO A 245 14.67 25.26 -8.67
N ASP A 246 14.43 26.48 -8.16
CA ASP A 246 14.65 26.85 -6.76
C ASP A 246 13.36 26.78 -5.92
N SER A 247 12.35 26.05 -6.41
CA SER A 247 11.04 25.96 -5.76
C SER A 247 11.16 25.45 -4.31
N PRO A 248 10.45 26.06 -3.34
CA PRO A 248 10.39 25.58 -1.95
C PRO A 248 9.73 24.21 -1.83
N LEU A 249 9.07 23.73 -2.90
CA LEU A 249 8.58 22.35 -2.98
C LEU A 249 9.72 21.34 -3.07
N ILE A 250 10.92 21.76 -3.49
CA ILE A 250 12.08 20.88 -3.64
C ILE A 250 13.19 21.31 -2.69
N VAL A 251 13.68 22.55 -2.83
CA VAL A 251 14.86 23.03 -2.11
C VAL A 251 14.57 23.13 -0.62
N GLY A 252 15.46 22.55 0.20
CA GLY A 252 15.31 22.50 1.66
C GLY A 252 14.34 21.43 2.15
N THR A 253 13.76 20.62 1.25
CA THR A 253 12.91 19.48 1.59
C THR A 253 13.67 18.16 1.46
N VAL A 254 13.03 17.04 1.82
CA VAL A 254 13.59 15.70 1.59
C VAL A 254 13.62 15.29 0.11
N ALA A 255 12.99 16.06 -0.79
CA ALA A 255 13.02 15.83 -2.23
C ALA A 255 14.24 16.45 -2.93
N GLU A 256 15.00 17.34 -2.26
CA GLU A 256 16.22 17.92 -2.82
C GLU A 256 17.26 16.83 -3.13
N GLY A 257 17.72 16.76 -4.38
CA GLY A 257 18.58 15.71 -4.90
C GLY A 257 17.87 14.41 -5.31
N TRP A 258 16.54 14.38 -5.23
CA TRP A 258 15.66 13.27 -5.66
C TRP A 258 14.64 13.71 -6.73
N GLU A 259 14.92 14.77 -7.48
CA GLU A 259 13.99 15.40 -8.42
C GLU A 259 13.52 14.43 -9.51
N GLU A 260 14.44 13.61 -10.04
CA GLU A 260 14.13 12.58 -11.04
C GLU A 260 13.16 11.53 -10.46
N ALA A 261 13.45 10.99 -9.28
CA ALA A 261 12.59 10.02 -8.60
C ALA A 261 11.23 10.63 -8.23
N LEU A 262 11.20 11.88 -7.76
CA LEU A 262 9.97 12.61 -7.47
C LEU A 262 9.09 12.71 -8.72
N ALA A 263 9.66 13.13 -9.84
CA ALA A 263 8.91 13.24 -11.08
C ALA A 263 8.38 11.88 -11.56
N GLU A 264 9.21 10.83 -11.51
CA GLU A 264 8.79 9.47 -11.88
C GLU A 264 7.65 8.96 -10.99
N TRP A 265 7.71 9.18 -9.68
CA TRP A 265 6.64 8.77 -8.77
C TRP A 265 5.32 9.47 -9.09
N ILE A 266 5.36 10.76 -9.40
CA ILE A 266 4.16 11.51 -9.77
C ILE A 266 3.59 10.99 -11.09
N ILE A 267 4.42 10.95 -12.14
CA ILE A 267 4.01 10.52 -13.49
C ILE A 267 3.41 9.11 -13.45
N ASN A 268 4.12 8.15 -12.84
CA ASN A 268 3.65 6.75 -12.76
C ASN A 268 2.37 6.59 -11.93
N THR A 269 2.07 7.53 -11.02
CA THR A 269 0.83 7.50 -10.22
C THR A 269 -0.33 8.17 -10.94
N VAL A 270 -0.11 9.28 -11.64
CA VAL A 270 -1.18 10.03 -12.31
C VAL A 270 -1.56 9.47 -13.68
N GLU A 271 -0.66 8.76 -14.37
CA GLU A 271 -0.93 8.19 -15.68
C GLU A 271 -2.10 7.17 -15.69
N PRO A 272 -2.15 6.18 -14.78
CA PRO A 272 -3.30 5.28 -14.68
C PRO A 272 -4.60 6.01 -14.38
N ALA A 273 -4.55 7.05 -13.54
CA ALA A 273 -5.72 7.88 -13.23
C ALA A 273 -6.23 8.64 -14.46
N LEU A 274 -5.35 9.22 -15.26
CA LEU A 274 -5.71 9.91 -16.50
C LEU A 274 -6.18 8.95 -17.60
N ALA A 275 -5.74 7.69 -17.56
CA ALA A 275 -6.26 6.65 -18.45
C ALA A 275 -7.69 6.22 -18.06
N TYR A 276 -8.02 6.24 -16.76
CA TYR A 276 -9.36 5.99 -16.24
C TYR A 276 -10.30 7.18 -16.49
N ASP A 277 -9.87 8.39 -16.11
CA ASP A 277 -10.61 9.64 -16.31
C ASP A 277 -9.69 10.72 -16.90
N PRO A 278 -9.81 11.02 -18.21
CA PRO A 278 -8.97 12.02 -18.88
C PRO A 278 -9.34 13.46 -18.54
N ASP A 279 -10.38 13.69 -17.75
CA ASP A 279 -10.87 15.02 -17.38
C ASP A 279 -10.47 15.43 -15.95
N LEU A 280 -9.55 14.70 -15.31
CA LEU A 280 -8.94 15.05 -14.02
C LEU A 280 -7.93 16.22 -14.17
N ALA A 281 -8.41 17.45 -14.00
CA ALA A 281 -7.60 18.66 -14.15
C ALA A 281 -6.33 18.65 -13.26
N ALA A 282 -6.46 18.27 -11.98
CA ALA A 282 -5.34 18.22 -11.05
C ALA A 282 -4.28 17.17 -11.47
N ALA A 283 -4.70 16.02 -11.99
CA ALA A 283 -3.77 14.99 -12.47
C ALA A 283 -2.96 15.47 -13.69
N HIS A 284 -3.60 16.18 -14.63
CA HIS A 284 -2.88 16.83 -15.73
C HIS A 284 -1.87 17.85 -15.19
N PHE A 285 -2.29 18.74 -14.28
CA PHE A 285 -1.37 19.73 -13.72
C PHE A 285 -0.16 19.07 -13.05
N LEU A 286 -0.38 18.05 -12.21
CA LEU A 286 0.69 17.31 -11.54
C LEU A 286 1.63 16.63 -12.53
N ARG A 287 1.11 16.04 -13.62
CA ARG A 287 1.95 15.47 -14.69
C ARG A 287 2.80 16.52 -15.39
N GLY A 288 2.23 17.68 -15.69
CA GLY A 288 2.95 18.82 -16.26
C GLY A 288 4.05 19.33 -15.32
N TRP A 289 3.72 19.50 -14.04
CA TRP A 289 4.68 19.90 -13.01
C TRP A 289 5.83 18.90 -12.87
N ALA A 290 5.53 17.60 -12.78
CA ALA A 290 6.55 16.55 -12.72
C ALA A 290 7.42 16.52 -13.98
N THR A 291 6.82 16.72 -15.16
CA THR A 291 7.57 16.82 -16.43
C THR A 291 8.56 17.98 -16.40
N TYR A 292 8.15 19.15 -15.89
CA TYR A 292 9.09 20.26 -15.70
C TYR A 292 10.18 19.94 -14.69
N VAL A 293 9.84 19.35 -13.54
CA VAL A 293 10.84 18.96 -12.52
C VAL A 293 11.90 18.03 -13.11
N GLN A 294 11.48 17.09 -13.97
CA GLN A 294 12.38 16.13 -14.61
C GLN A 294 13.25 16.75 -15.71
N THR A 295 12.69 17.65 -16.52
CA THR A 295 13.32 18.09 -17.78
C THR A 295 13.83 19.53 -17.75
N GLN A 296 13.32 20.36 -16.85
CA GLN A 296 13.43 21.82 -16.83
C GLN A 296 12.99 22.47 -18.16
N ASP A 297 12.15 21.78 -18.94
CA ASP A 297 11.63 22.24 -20.22
C ASP A 297 10.18 22.71 -20.08
N GLU A 298 9.99 24.03 -20.10
CA GLU A 298 8.66 24.67 -20.01
C GLU A 298 7.74 24.21 -21.15
N ALA A 299 8.29 24.01 -22.36
CA ALA A 299 7.51 23.59 -23.52
C ALA A 299 7.06 22.13 -23.41
N ALA A 300 7.81 21.29 -22.68
CA ALA A 300 7.41 19.90 -22.42
C ALA A 300 6.29 19.81 -21.38
N ALA A 301 6.29 20.69 -20.37
CA ALA A 301 5.26 20.73 -19.33
C ALA A 301 3.95 21.40 -19.77
N LEU A 302 4.06 22.40 -20.66
CA LEU A 302 2.95 23.26 -21.07
C LEU A 302 1.67 22.52 -21.53
N PRO A 303 1.70 21.45 -22.36
CA PRO A 303 0.48 20.81 -22.86
C PRO A 303 -0.43 20.27 -21.74
N ASP A 304 0.18 19.69 -20.70
CA ASP A 304 -0.55 19.15 -19.56
C ASP A 304 -1.15 20.27 -18.69
N VAL A 305 -0.39 21.34 -18.45
CA VAL A 305 -0.86 22.50 -17.68
C VAL A 305 -1.97 23.25 -18.42
N GLN A 306 -1.88 23.36 -19.75
CA GLN A 306 -2.96 23.87 -20.60
C GLN A 306 -4.21 23.01 -20.49
N ARG A 307 -4.07 21.68 -20.52
CA ARG A 307 -5.22 20.77 -20.36
C ARG A 307 -5.89 20.94 -18.99
N ALA A 308 -5.12 21.12 -17.92
CA ALA A 308 -5.68 21.42 -16.59
C ALA A 308 -6.49 22.73 -16.60
N ALA A 309 -5.97 23.79 -17.22
CA ALA A 309 -6.67 25.07 -17.35
C ALA A 309 -7.94 24.98 -18.23
N GLU A 310 -7.92 24.17 -19.30
CA GLU A 310 -9.12 23.94 -20.13
C GLU A 310 -10.24 23.21 -19.36
N LEU A 311 -9.86 22.25 -18.52
CA LEU A 311 -10.79 21.46 -17.72
C LEU A 311 -11.38 22.26 -16.55
N ALA A 312 -10.59 23.20 -15.99
CA ALA A 312 -10.99 24.08 -14.90
C ALA A 312 -10.72 25.56 -15.24
N PRO A 313 -11.49 26.16 -16.17
CA PRO A 313 -11.21 27.51 -16.69
C PRO A 313 -11.41 28.63 -15.65
N ASP A 314 -12.13 28.36 -14.57
CA ASP A 314 -12.31 29.29 -13.46
C ASP A 314 -11.20 29.18 -12.40
N ASP A 315 -10.27 28.22 -12.53
CA ASP A 315 -9.11 28.10 -11.64
C ASP A 315 -7.99 29.04 -12.09
N GLU A 316 -7.84 30.16 -11.36
CA GLU A 316 -6.80 31.15 -11.63
C GLU A 316 -5.38 30.59 -11.54
N PHE A 317 -5.15 29.55 -10.73
CA PHE A 317 -3.80 29.00 -10.55
C PHE A 317 -3.33 28.26 -11.80
N TYR A 318 -4.19 27.44 -12.42
CA TYR A 318 -3.86 26.77 -13.68
C TYR A 318 -3.67 27.78 -14.80
N THR A 319 -4.56 28.77 -14.92
CA THR A 319 -4.44 29.82 -15.95
C THR A 319 -3.13 30.60 -15.81
N LYS A 320 -2.76 31.03 -14.60
CA LYS A 320 -1.48 31.73 -14.36
C LYS A 320 -0.26 30.82 -14.59
N SER A 321 -0.39 29.53 -14.33
CA SER A 321 0.68 28.56 -14.62
C SER A 321 0.92 28.40 -16.11
N VAL A 322 -0.14 28.42 -16.93
CA VAL A 322 -0.02 28.48 -18.40
C VAL A 322 0.69 29.78 -18.82
N GLU A 323 0.23 30.93 -18.33
CA GLU A 323 0.85 32.23 -18.65
C GLU A 323 2.34 32.26 -18.31
N PHE A 324 2.72 31.69 -17.16
CA PHE A 324 4.12 31.57 -16.74
C PHE A 324 4.95 30.74 -17.73
N LEU A 325 4.44 29.59 -18.17
CA LEU A 325 5.13 28.69 -19.08
C LEU A 325 5.16 29.18 -20.54
N GLU A 326 4.30 30.13 -20.91
CA GLU A 326 4.27 30.73 -22.26
C GLU A 326 5.22 31.95 -22.40
N GLY A 327 5.49 32.66 -21.30
CA GLY A 327 6.42 33.81 -21.25
C GLY A 327 5.77 35.19 -21.36
#